data_AF-A0A228HEW7-F1
#
_entry.id   AF-A0A228HEW7-F1
#
_cell.length_a   1.000
_cell.length_b   1.000
_cell.length_c   1.000
_cell.angle_alpha   90.00
_cell.angle_beta   90.00
_cell.angle_gamma   90.00
#
_symmetry.space_group_name_H-M   'P 1'
#
loop_
_entity.id
_entity.type
_entity.pdbx_description
1 polymer ?
#
loop_
_entity_poly.entity_id
_entity_poly.type
_entity_poly.pdbx_seq_one_letter_code
_entity_poly.pdbx_strand_id
1 'polypeptide(L)'
;MSARKLDTISSDASTWNWLLPPSERARVCVVIDPSPGAAAVSAAVACFSAMPEVALLQIDDPVDAHRAWSESLMSGDGPNAANTRADCRSSRLPRGVPLLVWSTRPQDLDWLGGIEGNRVRALVTFEGDEVDMQVSRLLTLVLKELKHAIAENMLIF
;
A
#
# COMPACT_ATOMS: atom_id res chain seq x y z
N MET A 1 20.16 -46.08 0.00
CA MET A 1 20.30 -44.68 0.45
C MET A 1 19.61 -43.81 -0.59
N SER A 2 18.39 -43.34 -0.31
CA SER A 2 17.62 -42.52 -1.25
C SER A 2 17.51 -41.12 -0.66
N ALA A 3 18.11 -40.14 -1.33
CA ALA A 3 18.12 -38.75 -0.93
C ALA A 3 16.70 -38.18 -1.06
N ARG A 4 16.09 -37.84 0.09
CA ARG A 4 14.90 -36.98 0.09
C ARG A 4 15.38 -35.56 -0.23
N LYS A 5 15.15 -35.17 -1.48
CA LYS A 5 15.17 -33.78 -1.92
C LYS A 5 14.08 -33.08 -1.10
N LEU A 6 14.49 -32.29 -0.11
CA LEU A 6 13.61 -31.38 0.60
C LEU A 6 13.18 -30.32 -0.42
N ASP A 7 11.97 -30.47 -0.93
CA ASP A 7 11.34 -29.46 -1.74
C ASP A 7 11.32 -28.15 -0.96
N THR A 8 11.99 -27.17 -1.55
CA THR A 8 12.01 -25.78 -1.12
C THR A 8 10.58 -25.28 -1.04
N ILE A 9 10.07 -25.12 0.19
CA ILE A 9 8.93 -24.24 0.41
C ILE A 9 9.50 -22.83 0.23
N SER A 10 9.49 -22.34 -1.01
CA SER A 10 9.57 -20.92 -1.29
C SER A 10 8.31 -20.33 -0.68
N SER A 11 8.43 -19.89 0.57
CA SER A 11 7.46 -19.03 1.22
C SER A 11 7.59 -17.65 0.59
N ASP A 12 7.22 -17.55 -0.68
CA ASP A 12 6.94 -16.30 -1.38
C ASP A 12 5.66 -15.69 -0.78
N ALA A 13 5.68 -15.42 0.52
CA ALA A 13 4.73 -14.52 1.15
C ALA A 13 4.91 -13.20 0.41
N SER A 14 3.95 -12.87 -0.44
CA SER A 14 4.04 -11.67 -1.26
C SER A 14 4.13 -10.49 -0.31
N THR A 15 5.27 -9.81 -0.27
CA THR A 15 5.55 -8.65 0.60
C THR A 15 4.57 -7.50 0.40
N TRP A 16 3.72 -7.57 -0.63
CA TRP A 16 2.70 -6.62 -1.03
C TRP A 16 1.37 -7.35 -1.14
N ASN A 17 0.36 -7.01 -0.35
CA ASN A 17 -0.92 -7.70 -0.31
C ASN A 17 -2.10 -6.73 -0.45
N TRP A 18 -2.93 -6.91 -1.48
CA TRP A 18 -4.15 -6.10 -1.63
C TRP A 18 -5.21 -6.61 -0.66
N LEU A 19 -5.47 -5.83 0.39
CA LEU A 19 -6.58 -6.09 1.30
C LEU A 19 -7.91 -5.65 0.69
N LEU A 20 -7.90 -4.49 0.03
CA LEU A 20 -8.96 -4.01 -0.85
C LEU A 20 -8.32 -3.57 -2.17
N PRO A 21 -8.47 -4.33 -3.26
CA PRO A 21 -7.87 -3.95 -4.54
C PRO A 21 -8.54 -2.69 -5.10
N PRO A 22 -7.80 -1.84 -5.84
CA PRO A 22 -8.37 -0.64 -6.44
C PRO A 22 -9.45 -0.98 -7.48
N SER A 23 -10.51 -0.17 -7.49
CA SER A 23 -11.51 -0.15 -8.57
C SER A 23 -11.19 0.95 -9.60
N GLU A 24 -11.92 1.00 -10.70
CA GLU A 24 -11.85 2.12 -11.66
C GLU A 24 -12.18 3.49 -11.04
N ARG A 25 -12.86 3.48 -9.88
CA ARG A 25 -13.21 4.68 -9.12
C ARG A 25 -12.17 5.03 -8.07
N ALA A 26 -11.10 4.25 -7.91
CA ALA A 26 -10.08 4.50 -6.91
C ALA A 26 -9.53 5.93 -7.05
N ARG A 27 -9.60 6.67 -5.94
CA ARG A 27 -9.11 8.05 -5.80
C ARG A 27 -8.07 8.17 -4.70
N VAL A 28 -8.00 7.21 -3.77
CA VAL A 28 -7.02 7.17 -2.69
C VAL A 28 -6.57 5.72 -2.48
N CYS A 29 -5.29 5.50 -2.24
CA CYS A 29 -4.78 4.22 -1.75
C CYS A 29 -4.19 4.40 -0.36
N VAL A 30 -4.62 3.60 0.61
CA VAL A 30 -3.93 3.51 1.90
C VAL A 30 -2.90 2.40 1.81
N VAL A 31 -1.67 2.68 2.20
CA VAL A 31 -0.59 1.70 2.34
C VAL A 31 -0.33 1.47 3.81
N ILE A 32 -0.37 0.21 4.24
CA ILE A 32 -0.39 -0.19 5.65
C ILE A 32 0.79 -1.15 5.89
N ASP A 33 1.57 -0.95 6.94
CA ASP A 33 2.49 -1.98 7.43
C ASP A 33 1.84 -2.74 8.62
N PRO A 34 2.47 -3.80 9.17
CA PRO A 34 1.86 -4.54 10.27
C PRO A 34 1.78 -3.76 11.60
N SER A 35 2.38 -2.57 11.68
CA SER A 35 2.58 -1.86 12.94
C SER A 35 1.31 -1.38 13.66
N PRO A 36 0.18 -1.05 12.98
CA PRO A 36 -1.08 -0.74 13.66
C PRO A 36 -1.75 -1.98 14.33
N GLY A 37 -1.28 -3.19 14.01
CA GLY A 37 -1.81 -4.44 14.53
C GLY A 37 -3.02 -4.97 13.76
N ALA A 38 -3.17 -6.30 13.76
CA ALA A 38 -4.17 -6.99 12.93
C ALA A 38 -5.63 -6.58 13.20
N ALA A 39 -5.96 -6.22 14.45
CA ALA A 39 -7.30 -5.77 14.81
C ALA A 39 -7.65 -4.43 14.15
N ALA A 40 -6.72 -3.48 14.15
CA ALA A 40 -6.90 -2.18 13.51
C ALA A 40 -6.98 -2.33 11.99
N VAL A 41 -6.12 -3.16 11.40
CA VAL A 41 -6.16 -3.48 9.96
C VAL A 41 -7.51 -4.08 9.56
N SER A 42 -8.01 -5.06 10.32
CA SER A 42 -9.30 -5.70 10.04
C SER A 42 -10.47 -4.70 10.13
N ALA A 43 -10.45 -3.82 11.15
CA ALA A 43 -11.46 -2.78 11.31
C ALA A 43 -11.40 -1.73 10.19
N ALA A 44 -10.20 -1.38 9.71
CA ALA A 44 -10.05 -0.50 8.54
C ALA A 44 -10.60 -1.15 7.27
N VAL A 45 -10.31 -2.44 7.02
CA VAL A 45 -10.89 -3.18 5.88
C VAL A 45 -12.41 -3.18 5.93
N ALA A 46 -13.00 -3.46 7.09
CA ALA A 46 -14.45 -3.41 7.28
C ALA A 46 -15.00 -2.00 6.99
N CYS A 47 -14.37 -0.95 7.53
CA CYS A 47 -14.75 0.44 7.35
C CYS A 47 -14.76 0.87 5.87
N PHE A 48 -13.75 0.47 5.09
CA PHE A 48 -13.59 0.91 3.70
C PHE A 48 -14.18 -0.04 2.66
N SER A 49 -14.65 -1.23 3.05
CA SER A 49 -15.18 -2.24 2.13
C SER A 49 -16.32 -1.75 1.22
N ALA A 50 -17.10 -0.75 1.68
CA ALA A 50 -18.20 -0.15 0.93
C ALA A 50 -17.80 1.11 0.13
N MET A 51 -16.53 1.50 0.12
CA MET A 51 -16.02 2.72 -0.51
C MET A 51 -15.16 2.37 -1.74
N PRO A 52 -15.74 2.28 -2.95
CA PRO A 52 -14.99 1.90 -4.16
C PRO A 52 -13.90 2.90 -4.55
N GLU A 53 -13.94 4.12 -3.99
CA GLU A 53 -12.91 5.15 -4.17
C GLU A 53 -11.63 4.89 -3.36
N VAL A 54 -11.65 3.92 -2.43
CA VAL A 54 -10.53 3.61 -1.53
C VAL A 54 -9.96 2.23 -1.85
N ALA A 55 -8.65 2.16 -2.02
CA ALA A 55 -7.88 0.92 -2.09
C ALA A 55 -7.03 0.75 -0.82
N LEU A 56 -6.79 -0.48 -0.39
CA LEU A 56 -5.94 -0.81 0.76
C LEU A 56 -4.87 -1.83 0.36
N LEU A 57 -3.62 -1.42 0.50
CA LEU A 57 -2.44 -2.24 0.26
C LEU A 57 -1.71 -2.46 1.59
N GLN A 58 -1.43 -3.71 1.93
CA GLN A 58 -0.56 -4.06 3.05
C GLN A 58 0.84 -4.40 2.54
N ILE A 59 1.87 -3.91 3.21
CA ILE A 59 3.27 -4.29 3.00
C ILE A 59 3.76 -4.98 4.26
N ASP A 60 3.88 -6.30 4.21
CA ASP A 60 4.17 -7.13 5.40
C ASP A 60 5.57 -6.88 5.96
N ASP A 61 6.54 -6.65 5.07
CA ASP A 61 7.90 -6.28 5.43
C ASP A 61 8.37 -5.09 4.57
N PRO A 62 8.26 -3.85 5.08
CA PRO A 62 8.68 -2.66 4.34
C PRO A 62 10.16 -2.66 3.94
N VAL A 63 11.04 -3.28 4.74
CA VAL A 63 12.49 -3.30 4.50
C VAL A 63 12.82 -4.26 3.37
N ASP A 64 12.28 -5.48 3.42
CA ASP A 64 12.46 -6.46 2.36
C ASP A 64 11.77 -6.01 1.07
N ALA A 65 10.61 -5.35 1.15
CA ALA A 65 9.95 -4.74 0.00
C ALA A 65 10.82 -3.66 -0.66
N HIS A 66 11.45 -2.79 0.14
CA HIS A 66 12.36 -1.76 -0.36
C HIS A 66 13.60 -2.37 -1.03
N ARG A 67 14.18 -3.41 -0.43
CA ARG A 67 15.32 -4.13 -0.99
C ARG A 67 14.96 -4.75 -2.35
N ALA A 68 13.85 -5.46 -2.42
CA ALA A 68 13.38 -6.10 -3.65
C ALA A 68 13.12 -5.08 -4.76
N TRP A 69 12.55 -3.92 -4.43
CA TRP A 69 12.38 -2.82 -5.39
C TRP A 69 13.73 -2.21 -5.81
N SER A 70 14.66 -2.01 -4.88
CA SER A 70 15.98 -1.46 -5.21
C SER A 70 16.77 -2.39 -6.13
N GLU A 71 16.71 -3.70 -5.90
CA GLU A 71 17.35 -4.72 -6.74
C GLU A 71 16.76 -4.75 -8.16
N SER A 72 15.45 -4.51 -8.31
CA SER A 72 14.82 -4.47 -9.63
C SER A 72 15.30 -3.29 -10.49
N LEU A 73 15.56 -2.13 -9.87
CA LEU A 73 16.13 -0.97 -10.57
C LEU A 73 17.55 -1.22 -11.09
N MET A 74 18.32 -2.04 -10.39
CA MET A 74 19.73 -2.34 -10.73
C MET A 74 19.86 -3.44 -11.79
N SER A 75 18.81 -4.23 -12.03
CA SER A 75 18.88 -5.43 -12.87
C SER A 75 18.96 -5.14 -14.37
N GLY A 76 18.95 -3.89 -14.81
CA GLY A 76 19.31 -3.47 -16.18
C GLY A 76 18.36 -3.95 -17.30
N ASP A 77 17.38 -4.79 -17.00
CA ASP A 77 16.29 -5.06 -17.92
C ASP A 77 15.52 -3.75 -18.14
N GLY A 78 15.51 -3.29 -19.39
CA GLY A 78 14.85 -2.04 -19.79
C GLY A 78 13.35 -2.03 -19.47
N PRO A 79 12.57 -1.08 -20.00
CA PRO A 79 11.14 -0.88 -19.67
C PRO A 79 10.21 -2.07 -20.00
N ASN A 80 10.77 -3.23 -20.34
CA ASN A 80 10.12 -4.51 -20.59
C ASN A 80 10.54 -5.63 -19.61
N ALA A 81 11.22 -5.31 -18.50
CA ALA A 81 11.18 -6.13 -17.28
C ALA A 81 9.78 -6.03 -16.67
N ALA A 82 8.81 -6.61 -17.37
CA ALA A 82 7.47 -6.77 -16.87
C ALA A 82 7.56 -7.49 -15.52
N ASN A 83 7.00 -6.87 -14.48
CA ASN A 83 6.64 -7.52 -13.23
C ASN A 83 7.75 -7.66 -12.18
N THR A 84 8.30 -6.56 -11.69
CA THR A 84 8.47 -6.50 -10.24
C THR A 84 7.07 -6.69 -9.63
N ARG A 85 6.86 -7.68 -8.76
CA ARG A 85 5.53 -7.92 -8.14
C ARG A 85 4.97 -6.67 -7.44
N ALA A 86 5.84 -5.76 -7.03
CA ALA A 86 5.52 -4.40 -6.57
C ALA A 86 4.85 -3.56 -7.67
N ASP A 87 5.55 -3.33 -8.79
CA ASP A 87 5.05 -2.56 -9.96
C ASP A 87 3.79 -3.18 -10.58
N CYS A 88 3.65 -4.51 -10.58
CA CYS A 88 2.45 -5.18 -11.09
C CYS A 88 1.25 -5.16 -10.16
N ARG A 89 1.45 -4.81 -8.89
CA ARG A 89 0.36 -4.60 -7.95
C ARG A 89 0.01 -3.12 -7.90
N SER A 90 0.98 -2.21 -7.90
CA SER A 90 0.74 -0.75 -7.99
C SER A 90 0.19 -0.31 -9.34
N SER A 91 0.50 -0.98 -10.45
CA SER A 91 -0.10 -0.71 -11.78
C SER A 91 -1.61 -0.89 -11.85
N ARG A 92 -2.25 -1.48 -10.82
CA ARG A 92 -3.71 -1.50 -10.69
C ARG A 92 -4.27 -0.16 -10.19
N LEU A 93 -3.45 0.70 -9.61
CA LEU A 93 -3.85 2.06 -9.23
C LEU A 93 -3.87 2.95 -10.46
N PRO A 94 -4.95 3.72 -10.67
CA PRO A 94 -4.92 4.82 -11.63
C PRO A 94 -3.75 5.77 -11.33
N ARG A 95 -3.07 6.25 -12.38
CA ARG A 95 -1.97 7.21 -12.22
C ARG A 95 -2.44 8.46 -11.50
N GLY A 96 -1.62 8.98 -10.58
CA GLY A 96 -1.92 10.19 -9.83
C GLY A 96 -2.83 9.97 -8.62
N VAL A 97 -3.20 8.72 -8.30
CA VAL A 97 -3.87 8.42 -7.03
C VAL A 97 -2.88 8.64 -5.87
N PRO A 98 -3.21 9.51 -4.90
CA PRO A 98 -2.37 9.70 -3.72
C PRO A 98 -2.27 8.43 -2.88
N LEU A 99 -1.07 8.19 -2.36
CA LEU A 99 -0.80 7.12 -1.41
C LEU A 99 -0.80 7.70 0.01
N LEU A 100 -1.65 7.16 0.88
CA LEU A 100 -1.71 7.46 2.30
C LEU A 100 -1.01 6.36 3.10
N VAL A 101 0.17 6.65 3.63
CA VAL A 101 0.88 5.69 4.48
C VAL A 101 0.25 5.68 5.87
N TRP A 102 -0.14 4.52 6.38
CA TRP A 102 -0.62 4.29 7.73
C TRP A 102 0.33 3.34 8.46
N SER A 103 1.20 3.89 9.30
CA SER A 103 2.25 3.16 10.02
C SER A 103 2.68 3.94 11.28
N THR A 104 3.22 3.24 12.27
CA THR A 104 3.97 3.83 13.40
C THR A 104 5.43 4.12 13.06
N ARG A 105 5.95 3.59 11.94
CA ARG A 105 7.30 3.77 11.42
C ARG A 105 7.28 4.18 9.94
N PRO A 106 6.71 5.35 9.61
CA PRO A 106 6.56 5.80 8.22
C PRO A 106 7.88 5.89 7.45
N GLN A 107 9.01 6.10 8.13
CA GLN A 107 10.34 6.15 7.51
C GLN A 107 10.74 4.85 6.79
N ASP A 108 10.18 3.71 7.23
CA ASP A 108 10.44 2.41 6.59
C ASP A 108 9.70 2.30 5.23
N LEU A 109 8.83 3.28 4.91
CA LEU A 109 8.02 3.37 3.70
C LEU A 109 8.29 4.63 2.87
N ASP A 110 9.26 5.48 3.24
CA ASP A 110 9.56 6.75 2.54
C ASP A 110 9.94 6.53 1.06
N TRP A 111 10.53 5.38 0.75
CA TRP A 111 10.91 4.97 -0.60
C TRP A 111 9.70 4.79 -1.55
N LEU A 112 8.47 4.62 -1.02
CA LEU A 112 7.26 4.55 -1.85
C LEU A 112 7.06 5.82 -2.69
N GLY A 113 7.57 6.97 -2.25
CA GLY A 113 7.52 8.22 -3.02
C GLY A 113 8.33 8.17 -4.32
N GLY A 114 9.28 7.23 -4.43
CA GLY A 114 10.05 6.98 -5.63
C GLY A 114 9.37 6.04 -6.63
N ILE A 115 8.27 5.38 -6.25
CA ILE A 115 7.57 4.40 -7.08
C ILE A 115 6.51 5.10 -7.92
N GLU A 116 6.69 5.07 -9.24
CA GLU A 116 5.70 5.48 -10.24
C GLU A 116 5.19 6.93 -10.16
N GLY A 117 5.86 7.80 -9.39
CA GLY A 117 5.54 9.24 -9.33
C GLY A 117 4.21 9.58 -8.66
N ASN A 118 3.62 8.65 -7.88
CA ASN A 118 2.44 8.95 -7.08
C ASN A 118 2.80 9.87 -5.91
N ARG A 119 1.97 10.89 -5.64
CA ARG A 119 2.16 11.77 -4.47
C ARG A 119 1.90 10.97 -3.20
N VAL A 120 2.95 10.71 -2.44
CA VAL A 120 2.84 10.10 -1.10
C VAL A 120 2.53 11.20 -0.10
N ARG A 121 1.45 11.02 0.65
CA ARG A 121 1.13 11.80 1.85
C ARG A 121 1.15 10.84 3.03
N ALA A 122 2.12 10.97 3.92
CA ALA A 122 2.20 10.11 5.09
C ALA A 122 1.17 10.52 6.16
N LEU A 123 0.48 9.54 6.73
CA LEU A 123 -0.23 9.67 7.99
C LEU A 123 0.55 8.90 9.07
N VAL A 124 1.09 9.65 10.02
CA VAL A 124 1.69 9.07 11.21
C VAL A 124 0.57 8.67 12.17
N THR A 125 0.49 7.38 12.51
CA THR A 125 -0.30 6.95 13.66
C THR A 125 0.54 6.82 14.91
N PHE A 126 -0.08 7.16 16.03
CA PHE A 126 0.57 7.21 17.33
C PHE A 126 0.28 5.90 18.08
N GLU A 127 1.34 5.32 18.62
CA GLU A 127 1.30 4.10 19.43
C GLU A 127 0.46 4.33 20.70
N GLY A 128 -0.48 3.42 21.00
CA GLY A 128 -1.29 3.47 22.24
C GLY A 128 -2.75 3.95 22.09
N ASP A 129 -3.17 4.38 20.91
CA ASP A 129 -4.59 4.67 20.63
C ASP A 129 -5.42 3.37 20.58
N GLU A 130 -6.66 3.40 21.10
CA GLU A 130 -7.64 2.33 20.88
C GLU A 130 -7.94 2.14 19.39
N VAL A 131 -8.25 0.90 18.98
CA VAL A 131 -8.51 0.53 17.57
C VAL A 131 -9.53 1.46 16.91
N ASP A 132 -10.64 1.76 17.59
CA ASP A 132 -11.69 2.63 17.05
C ASP A 132 -11.19 4.05 16.81
N MET A 133 -10.29 4.55 17.68
CA MET A 133 -9.69 5.87 17.54
C MET A 133 -8.73 5.91 16.34
N GLN A 134 -7.91 4.87 16.16
CA GLN A 134 -6.99 4.76 15.02
C GLN A 134 -7.76 4.74 13.69
N VAL A 135 -8.80 3.90 13.60
CA VAL A 135 -9.62 3.78 12.38
C VAL A 135 -10.41 5.06 12.11
N SER A 136 -10.95 5.72 13.14
CA SER A 136 -11.65 7.01 12.99
C SER A 136 -10.74 8.12 12.47
N ARG A 137 -9.50 8.19 12.96
CA ARG A 137 -8.48 9.13 12.47
C ARG A 137 -8.11 8.85 11.01
N LEU A 138 -7.90 7.57 10.66
CA LEU A 138 -7.65 7.15 9.29
C LEU A 138 -8.81 7.53 8.36
N LEU A 139 -10.05 7.21 8.74
CA LEU A 139 -11.26 7.55 7.98
C LEU A 139 -11.36 9.06 7.73
N THR A 140 -11.12 9.88 8.75
CA THR A 140 -11.17 11.34 8.64
C THR A 140 -10.21 11.85 7.56
N LEU A 141 -9.02 11.27 7.48
CA LEU A 141 -8.00 11.67 6.50
C LEU A 141 -8.28 11.14 5.11
N VAL A 142 -8.73 9.90 4.99
CA VAL A 142 -9.21 9.36 3.71
C VAL A 142 -10.32 10.23 3.15
N LEU A 143 -11.31 10.61 3.96
CA LEU A 143 -12.39 11.51 3.53
C LEU A 143 -11.89 12.90 3.13
N LYS A 144 -10.86 13.43 3.81
CA LYS A 144 -10.24 14.70 3.44
C LYS A 144 -9.56 14.62 2.07
N GLU A 145 -8.78 13.57 1.82
CA GLU A 145 -8.12 13.38 0.52
C GLU A 145 -9.13 13.08 -0.59
N LEU A 146 -10.19 12.32 -0.31
CA LEU A 146 -11.26 12.09 -1.28
C LEU A 146 -11.93 13.41 -1.69
N LYS A 147 -12.24 14.29 -0.73
CA LYS A 147 -12.79 15.63 -1.02
C LYS A 147 -11.82 16.45 -1.88
N HIS A 148 -10.53 16.38 -1.59
CA HIS A 148 -9.51 17.10 -2.36
C HIS A 148 -9.41 16.55 -3.80
N ALA A 149 -9.33 15.23 -3.97
CA ALA A 149 -9.27 14.57 -5.28
C ALA A 149 -10.51 14.83 -6.13
N ILE A 150 -11.70 14.91 -5.51
CA ILE A 150 -12.94 15.28 -6.20
C ILE A 150 -12.91 16.75 -6.64
N ALA A 151 -12.45 17.66 -5.76
CA ALA A 151 -12.36 19.08 -6.07
C ALA A 151 -11.35 19.37 -7.20
N GLU A 152 -10.19 18.71 -7.19
CA GLU A 152 -9.18 18.86 -8.26
C GLU A 152 -9.72 18.38 -9.62
N ASN A 153 -10.48 17.28 -9.65
CA ASN A 153 -11.10 16.78 -10.89
C ASN A 153 -12.22 17.68 -11.43
N MET A 154 -12.92 18.43 -10.57
CA MET A 154 -13.95 19.38 -11.02
C MET A 154 -13.39 20.67 -11.64
N LEU A 155 -12.10 20.98 -11.44
CA LEU A 155 -11.45 22.18 -11.99
C LEU A 155 -10.87 21.98 -13.40
N ILE A 156 -10.99 20.77 -13.97
CA ILE A 156 -10.45 20.40 -15.28
C ILE A 156 -11.54 20.46 -16.38
N PHE A 157 -12.74 20.94 -16.07
CA PHE A 157 -13.85 21.14 -17.01
C PHE A 157 -14.16 22.61 -17.26
#